data_AF-A0A151E4M8-F1
#
_entry.id   AF-A0A151E4M8-F1
#
_cell.length_a   1.000
_cell.length_b   1.000
_cell.length_c   1.000
_cell.angle_alpha   90.00
_cell.angle_beta   90.00
_cell.angle_gamma   90.00
#
_symmetry.space_group_name_H-M   'P 1'
#
loop_
_entity.id
_entity.type
_entity.pdbx_description
1 polymer ?
#
loop_
_entity_poly.entity_id
_entity_poly.type
_entity_poly.pdbx_seq_one_letter_code
_entity_poly.pdbx_strand_id
1 'polypeptide(L)' 'MKNLPNWLPNKNNIFWYLLFFLLFIFSLDFWGWNKSNPFVLGLPLWIYYFIIITLFTSVAFYIFSKYFWRIYE' A
#
# COMPACT_ATOMS: atom_id res chain seq x y z
N MET A 1 25.08 16.73 15.89
CA MET A 1 24.31 15.87 14.98
C MET A 1 22.88 16.39 14.96
N LYS A 2 22.31 16.69 13.78
CA LYS A 2 20.95 17.23 13.66
C LYS A 2 19.95 16.18 14.17
N ASN A 3 19.07 16.55 15.10
CA ASN A 3 17.92 15.72 15.46
C ASN A 3 17.01 15.64 14.24
N LEU A 4 17.13 14.54 13.50
CA LEU A 4 16.23 14.25 12.39
C LEU A 4 14.84 14.00 12.97
N PRO A 5 13.77 14.57 12.41
CA PRO A 5 12.44 14.29 12.88
C PRO A 5 12.11 12.80 12.81
N ASN A 6 11.35 12.32 13.80
CA ASN A 6 11.01 10.90 13.96
C ASN A 6 10.15 10.33 12.82
N TRP A 7 9.57 11.20 11.99
CA TRP A 7 8.84 10.84 10.78
C TRP A 7 9.75 10.62 9.56
N LEU A 8 11.07 10.81 9.65
CA LEU A 8 11.97 10.47 8.56
C LEU A 8 12.27 8.96 8.52
N PRO A 9 12.49 8.39 7.32
CA PRO A 9 12.89 7.01 7.20
C PRO A 9 14.24 6.76 7.88
N ASN A 10 14.28 5.75 8.74
CA ASN A 10 15.44 5.16 9.39
C ASN A 10 15.47 3.65 9.08
N LYS A 11 16.53 2.95 9.50
CA LYS A 11 16.68 1.50 9.24
C LYS A 11 15.51 0.66 9.77
N ASN A 12 14.78 1.12 10.78
CA ASN A 12 13.71 0.37 11.44
C ASN A 12 12.34 0.57 10.78
N ASN A 13 12.12 1.70 10.09
CA ASN A 13 10.81 2.03 9.51
C ASN A 13 10.82 2.07 7.97
N ILE A 14 11.99 1.99 7.34
CA ILE A 14 12.13 2.05 5.87
C ILE A 14 11.30 0.97 5.16
N PHE A 15 11.10 -0.17 5.82
CA PHE A 15 10.22 -1.23 5.33
C PHE A 15 8.79 -0.73 5.07
N TRP A 16 8.22 0.06 5.99
CA TRP A 16 6.87 0.60 5.85
C TRP A 16 6.77 1.61 4.72
N TYR A 17 7.78 2.48 4.57
CA TYR A 17 7.85 3.41 3.44
C TYR A 17 7.90 2.68 2.10
N LEU A 18 8.73 1.64 1.99
CA LEU A 18 8.83 0.82 0.78
C LEU A 18 7.52 0.07 0.51
N LEU A 19 6.89 -0.50 1.54
CA LEU A 19 5.61 -1.19 1.42
C LEU A 19 4.52 -0.26 0.90
N PHE A 20 4.34 0.93 1.50
CA PHE A 20 3.34 1.90 1.06
C PHE A 20 3.67 2.45 -0.33
N PHE A 21 4.94 2.69 -0.64
CA PHE A 21 5.36 3.10 -1.98
C PHE A 21 5.00 2.05 -3.04
N LEU A 22 5.26 0.77 -2.77
CA LEU A 22 4.88 -0.32 -3.67
C LEU A 22 3.37 -0.40 -3.83
N LEU A 23 2.61 -0.39 -2.74
CA LEU A 23 1.14 -0.40 -2.78
C LEU A 23 0.59 0.78 -3.58
N PHE A 24 1.18 1.97 -3.44
CA PHE A 24 0.83 3.14 -4.24
C PHE A 24 1.08 2.91 -5.73
N ILE A 25 2.26 2.45 -6.13
CA ILE A 25 2.55 2.16 -7.55
C ILE A 25 1.60 1.10 -8.11
N PHE A 26 1.32 0.05 -7.33
CA PHE A 26 0.37 -0.99 -7.70
C PHE A 26 -1.07 -0.45 -7.84
N SER A 27 -1.45 0.54 -7.04
CA SER A 27 -2.80 1.14 -7.10
C SER A 27 -3.06 1.99 -8.35
N LEU A 28 -2.02 2.44 -9.07
CA LEU A 28 -2.16 3.29 -10.25
C LEU A 28 -2.65 2.53 -11.50
N ASP A 29 -2.76 1.20 -11.42
CA ASP A 29 -3.26 0.30 -12.46
C ASP A 29 -2.75 0.64 -13.87
N PHE A 30 -1.43 0.67 -14.08
CA PHE A 30 -0.85 0.99 -15.39
C PHE A 30 -1.04 -0.12 -16.45
N TRP A 31 -1.65 -1.26 -16.09
CA TRP A 31 -1.59 -2.50 -16.89
C TRP A 31 -2.96 -2.90 -17.45
N GLY A 32 -4.03 -2.48 -16.79
CA GLY A 32 -5.42 -2.73 -17.17
C GLY A 32 -6.02 -1.71 -18.15
N TRP A 33 -5.28 -0.67 -18.53
CA TRP A 33 -5.82 0.40 -19.38
C TRP A 33 -6.31 -0.16 -20.73
N ASN A 34 -7.56 0.19 -21.09
CA ASN A 34 -8.28 -0.29 -22.28
C ASN A 34 -8.50 -1.81 -22.39
N LYS A 35 -8.36 -2.57 -21.30
CA LYS A 35 -8.64 -4.02 -21.28
C LYS A 35 -9.80 -4.34 -20.35
N SER A 36 -10.89 -4.87 -20.90
CA SER A 36 -12.04 -5.38 -20.12
C SER A 36 -11.98 -6.89 -19.88
N ASN A 37 -11.17 -7.63 -20.65
CA ASN A 37 -11.00 -9.07 -20.54
C ASN A 37 -9.71 -9.44 -19.79
N PRO A 38 -9.68 -10.58 -19.07
CA PRO A 38 -10.77 -11.53 -18.91
C PRO A 38 -11.77 -11.10 -17.83
N PHE A 39 -13.01 -11.56 -17.98
CA PHE A 39 -14.02 -11.49 -16.93
C PHE A 39 -13.89 -12.71 -16.02
N VAL A 40 -13.94 -12.49 -14.71
CA VAL A 40 -14.04 -13.52 -13.68
C VAL A 40 -15.32 -13.25 -12.89
N LEU A 41 -16.20 -14.25 -12.76
CA LEU A 41 -17.49 -14.13 -12.06
C LEU A 41 -18.31 -12.88 -12.48
N GLY A 42 -18.27 -12.50 -13.76
CA GLY A 42 -19.04 -11.38 -14.30
C GLY A 42 -18.41 -9.99 -14.15
N LEU A 43 -17.21 -9.88 -13.57
CA LEU A 43 -16.47 -8.62 -13.46
C LEU A 43 -15.10 -8.72 -14.15
N PRO A 44 -14.59 -7.63 -14.75
CA PRO A 44 -13.22 -7.59 -15.26
C PRO A 44 -12.20 -7.94 -14.16
N LEU A 45 -11.16 -8.68 -14.51
CA LEU A 45 -10.11 -9.12 -13.59
C LEU A 45 -9.49 -7.96 -12.78
N TRP A 46 -9.34 -6.78 -13.40
CA TRP A 46 -8.76 -5.60 -12.76
C TRP A 46 -9.56 -5.11 -11.55
N ILE A 47 -10.87 -5.38 -11.49
CA ILE A 47 -11.70 -5.03 -10.32
C ILE A 47 -11.30 -5.86 -9.11
N TYR A 48 -11.08 -7.17 -9.28
CA TYR A 48 -10.61 -8.03 -8.20
C TYR A 48 -9.21 -7.63 -7.74
N TYR A 49 -8.33 -7.33 -8.69
CA TYR A 49 -7.00 -6.79 -8.40
C TYR A 49 -7.09 -5.52 -7.54
N PHE A 50 -7.96 -4.57 -7.91
CA PHE A 50 -8.17 -3.34 -7.16
C PHE A 50 -8.68 -3.58 -5.73
N ILE A 51 -9.65 -4.49 -5.56
CA ILE A 51 -10.17 -4.89 -4.25
C ILE A 51 -9.04 -5.47 -3.39
N ILE A 52 -8.23 -6.36 -3.95
CA ILE A 52 -7.11 -7.00 -3.25
C ILE A 52 -6.09 -5.95 -2.81
N ILE A 53 -5.66 -5.05 -3.70
CA ILE A 53 -4.70 -3.97 -3.36
C ILE A 53 -5.28 -3.05 -2.29
N THR A 54 -6.57 -2.73 -2.34
CA THR A 54 -7.25 -1.90 -1.33
C THR A 54 -7.29 -2.58 0.03
N LEU A 55 -7.57 -3.88 0.08
CA LEU A 55 -7.53 -4.67 1.31
C LEU A 55 -6.11 -4.71 1.89
N PHE A 56 -5.10 -5.00 1.08
CA PHE A 56 -3.70 -4.99 1.52
C PHE A 56 -3.28 -3.62 2.05
N THR A 57 -3.70 -2.55 1.38
CA THR A 57 -3.42 -1.18 1.81
C THR A 57 -4.09 -0.89 3.15
N SER A 58 -5.35 -1.27 3.32
CA SER A 58 -6.10 -1.08 4.58
C SER A 58 -5.46 -1.85 5.74
N VAL A 59 -5.06 -3.10 5.50
CA VAL A 59 -4.36 -3.93 6.49
C VAL A 59 -2.99 -3.35 6.84
N ALA A 60 -2.22 -2.91 5.84
CA ALA A 60 -0.92 -2.25 6.07
C ALA A 60 -1.08 -0.99 6.92
N PHE A 61 -2.08 -0.15 6.62
CA PHE A 61 -2.41 1.02 7.46
C PHE A 61 -2.79 0.62 8.88
N TYR A 62 -3.68 -0.35 9.05
CA TYR A 62 -4.11 -0.80 10.37
C TYR A 62 -2.92 -1.28 11.22
N ILE A 63 -2.04 -2.12 10.67
CA ILE A 63 -0.86 -2.63 11.37
C ILE A 63 0.12 -1.48 11.66
N PHE A 64 0.38 -0.62 10.68
CA PHE A 64 1.25 0.54 10.86
C PHE A 64 0.74 1.46 11.97
N SER A 65 -0.54 1.83 11.97
CA SER A 65 -1.13 2.69 13.00
C SER A 65 -1.10 2.02 14.38
N LYS A 66 -1.44 0.74 14.46
CA LYS A 66 -1.54 0.02 15.74
C LYS A 66 -0.18 -0.22 16.41
N TYR A 67 0.82 -0.62 15.62
CA TYR A 67 2.10 -1.08 16.15
C TYR A 67 3.22 -0.08 15.97
N PHE A 68 3.22 0.70 14.90
CA PHE A 68 4.32 1.62 14.62
C PHE A 68 3.98 3.02 15.12
N TRP A 69 2.83 3.59 14.74
CA TRP A 69 2.48 4.97 15.08
C TRP A 69 2.27 5.18 16.58
N ARG A 70 1.59 4.24 17.26
CA ARG A 70 1.33 4.30 18.71
C ARG A 70 2.59 4.28 19.59
N ILE A 71 3.74 3.86 19.07
CA ILE A 71 5.01 3.83 19.84
C ILE A 71 5.66 5.22 19.91
N TYR A 72 5.28 6.15 19.02
CA TYR A 72 5.88 7.49 18.93
C TYR A 72 4.98 8.63 19.48
N GLU A 73 3.81 8.31 20.03
CA GLU A 73 3.00 9.19 20.90
C GLU A 73 3.45 9.04 22.36
#